data_AF-A0AAD6KQ81-F1
#
_entry.id   AF-A0AAD6KQ81-F1
#
_cell.length_a   1.000
_cell.length_b   1.000
_cell.length_c   1.000
_cell.angle_alpha   90.00
_cell.angle_beta   90.00
_cell.angle_gamma   90.00
#
_symmetry.space_group_name_H-M   'P 1'
#
loop_
_entity.id
_entity.type
_entity.pdbx_description
1 polymer ?
#
loop_
_entity_poly.entity_id
_entity_poly.type
_entity_poly.pdbx_seq_one_letter_code
_entity_poly.pdbx_strand_id
1 'polypeptide(L)'
;MISISGNENIDNMIMDKIQTKKAEAAGKKQQKVSLLKLFAFADLYDYVLMGLGSVGACIHGASVPVFFIYFGKMINIIGLAYLFPRQTSHRVAKYSLDFLYLSVAMLFSSWIEVACWMHTGERQAAKMRMAYLKSMLSQDISLFDTETSTAEVITSITCDILVVQDALSEKVFISAPIFLVP
;
A
#
# COMPACT_ATOMS: atom_id res chain seq x y z
N MET A 1 -15.75 43.26 41.23
CA MET A 1 -16.50 42.90 40.01
C MET A 1 -15.72 43.18 38.71
N ILE A 2 -14.38 43.25 38.74
CA ILE A 2 -13.54 43.64 37.57
C ILE A 2 -12.74 42.47 36.97
N SER A 3 -12.67 41.30 37.64
CA SER A 3 -11.78 40.20 37.22
C SER A 3 -12.35 39.23 36.17
N ILE A 4 -13.64 39.30 35.83
CA ILE A 4 -14.29 38.37 34.87
C ILE A 4 -14.22 38.89 33.43
N SER A 5 -14.20 40.21 33.21
CA SER A 5 -14.18 40.83 31.88
C SER A 5 -12.84 40.65 31.14
N GLY A 6 -11.73 40.38 31.85
CA GLY A 6 -10.43 40.12 31.24
C GLY A 6 -10.29 38.73 30.61
N ASN A 7 -11.02 37.72 31.11
CA ASN A 7 -10.94 36.34 30.62
C ASN A 7 -11.75 36.14 29.33
N GLU A 8 -12.94 36.75 29.24
CA GLU A 8 -13.77 36.70 28.04
C GLU A 8 -13.08 37.29 26.80
N ASN A 9 -12.27 38.34 26.96
CA ASN A 9 -11.51 38.93 25.85
C ASN A 9 -10.39 38.01 25.34
N ILE A 10 -9.74 37.25 26.23
CA ILE A 10 -8.69 36.29 25.85
C ILE A 10 -9.32 35.08 25.17
N ASP A 11 -10.43 34.57 25.69
CA ASP A 11 -11.16 33.45 25.11
C ASP A 11 -11.68 33.80 23.71
N ASN A 12 -12.24 35.01 23.53
CA ASN A 12 -12.67 35.49 22.21
C ASN A 12 -11.50 35.62 21.23
N MET A 13 -10.33 36.08 21.69
CA MET A 13 -9.14 36.20 20.85
C MET A 13 -8.56 34.83 20.46
N ILE A 14 -8.65 33.83 21.35
CA ILE A 14 -8.27 32.44 21.06
C ILE A 14 -9.26 31.84 20.06
N MET A 15 -10.56 32.04 20.25
CA MET A 15 -11.60 31.52 19.35
C MET A 15 -11.50 32.14 17.96
N ASP A 16 -11.19 33.43 17.86
CA ASP A 16 -10.96 34.11 16.57
C ASP A 16 -9.70 33.59 15.87
N LYS A 17 -8.61 33.33 16.62
CA LYS A 17 -7.40 32.66 16.07
C LYS A 17 -7.68 31.23 15.62
N ILE A 18 -8.52 30.49 16.34
CA ILE A 18 -8.93 29.13 15.97
C ILE A 18 -9.80 29.18 14.70
N GLN A 19 -10.73 30.13 14.60
CA GLN A 19 -11.58 30.32 13.43
C GLN A 19 -10.77 30.76 12.20
N THR A 20 -9.81 31.66 12.38
CA THR A 20 -8.91 32.12 11.32
C THR A 20 -8.03 30.98 10.82
N LYS A 21 -7.41 30.19 11.71
CA LYS A 21 -6.67 28.98 11.33
C LYS A 21 -7.54 27.94 10.62
N LYS A 22 -8.79 27.78 11.06
CA LYS A 22 -9.74 26.83 10.45
C LYS A 22 -10.19 27.30 9.06
N ALA A 23 -10.33 28.61 8.85
CA ALA A 23 -10.63 29.22 7.55
C ALA A 23 -9.44 29.13 6.59
N GLU A 24 -8.21 29.35 7.06
CA GLU A 24 -6.98 29.14 6.29
C GLU A 24 -6.78 27.66 5.89
N ALA A 25 -7.09 26.74 6.79
CA ALA A 25 -7.06 25.30 6.51
C ALA A 25 -8.15 24.87 5.50
N ALA A 26 -9.33 25.49 5.55
CA ALA A 26 -10.43 25.23 4.61
C ALA A 26 -10.16 25.76 3.19
N GLY A 27 -9.25 26.73 3.04
CA GLY A 27 -8.86 27.31 1.74
C GLY A 27 -7.87 26.48 0.92
N LYS A 28 -7.12 25.55 1.55
CA LYS A 28 -6.22 24.64 0.81
C LYS A 28 -7.04 23.53 0.15
N LYS A 29 -7.58 23.79 -1.05
CA LYS A 29 -8.01 22.72 -1.96
C LYS A 29 -6.81 21.79 -2.20
N GLN A 30 -6.82 20.61 -1.59
CA GLN A 30 -5.84 19.56 -1.89
C GLN A 30 -5.86 19.34 -3.41
N GLN A 31 -4.80 19.74 -4.09
CA GLN A 31 -4.61 19.39 -5.49
C GLN A 31 -4.57 17.88 -5.55
N LYS A 32 -5.62 17.27 -6.09
CA LYS A 32 -5.66 15.83 -6.35
C LYS A 32 -4.65 15.56 -7.46
N VAL A 33 -3.43 15.20 -7.08
CA VAL A 33 -2.43 14.73 -8.02
C VAL A 33 -2.90 13.37 -8.54
N SER A 34 -2.88 13.18 -9.85
CA SER A 34 -3.25 11.90 -10.46
C SER A 34 -2.36 10.79 -9.89
N LEU A 35 -2.95 9.65 -9.51
CA LEU A 35 -2.22 8.47 -9.02
C LEU A 35 -1.19 7.97 -10.04
N LEU A 36 -1.40 8.23 -11.33
CA LEU A 36 -0.46 7.89 -12.39
C LEU A 36 0.88 8.65 -12.27
N LYS A 37 0.89 9.83 -11.65
CA LYS A 37 2.15 10.55 -11.35
C LYS A 37 3.00 9.82 -10.30
N LEU A 38 2.42 8.92 -9.51
CA LEU A 38 3.17 8.07 -8.57
C LEU A 38 4.12 7.13 -9.31
N PHE A 39 3.74 6.69 -10.52
CA PHE A 39 4.55 5.85 -11.40
C PHE A 39 5.42 6.63 -12.38
N ALA A 40 5.56 7.95 -12.22
CA ALA A 40 6.33 8.77 -13.16
C ALA A 40 7.83 8.39 -13.23
N PHE A 41 8.34 7.68 -12.22
CA PHE A 41 9.72 7.16 -12.17
C PHE A 41 9.84 5.67 -12.53
N ALA A 42 8.77 5.02 -13.00
CA ALA A 42 8.77 3.61 -13.40
C ALA A 42 9.45 3.40 -14.77
N ASP A 43 10.35 2.42 -14.86
CA ASP A 43 10.93 1.99 -16.15
C ASP A 43 10.12 0.84 -16.76
N LEU A 44 10.44 0.47 -18.02
CA LEU A 44 9.85 -0.69 -18.69
C LEU A 44 9.94 -1.99 -17.85
N TYR A 45 11.04 -2.18 -17.12
CA TYR A 45 11.20 -3.32 -16.19
C TYR A 45 10.21 -3.25 -15.02
N ASP A 46 9.96 -2.07 -14.47
CA ASP A 46 8.99 -1.87 -13.39
C ASP A 46 7.57 -2.20 -13.88
N TYR A 47 7.23 -1.82 -15.13
CA TYR A 47 5.95 -2.19 -15.74
C TYR A 47 5.78 -3.72 -15.92
N VAL A 48 6.84 -4.42 -16.33
CA VAL A 48 6.79 -5.89 -16.47
C VAL A 48 6.60 -6.56 -15.10
N LEU A 49 7.31 -6.11 -14.07
CA LEU A 49 7.16 -6.62 -12.72
C LEU A 49 5.77 -6.34 -12.15
N MET A 50 5.24 -5.13 -12.35
CA MET A 50 3.88 -4.79 -11.94
C MET A 50 2.84 -5.66 -12.65
N GLY A 51 3.02 -5.93 -13.95
CA GLY A 51 2.17 -6.84 -14.70
C GLY A 51 2.18 -8.26 -14.13
N LEU A 52 3.36 -8.82 -13.86
CA LEU A 52 3.50 -10.16 -13.28
C LEU A 52 2.89 -10.22 -11.88
N GLY A 53 3.15 -9.22 -11.04
CA GLY A 53 2.58 -9.12 -9.70
C GLY A 53 1.05 -9.01 -9.73
N SER A 54 0.49 -8.32 -10.72
CA SER A 54 -0.97 -8.17 -10.88
C SER A 54 -1.65 -9.49 -11.27
N VAL A 55 -1.02 -10.30 -12.13
CA VAL A 55 -1.51 -11.65 -12.44
C VAL A 55 -1.50 -12.54 -11.19
N GLY A 56 -0.42 -12.48 -10.39
CA GLY A 56 -0.33 -13.16 -9.10
C GLY A 56 -1.42 -12.73 -8.13
N ALA A 57 -1.70 -11.42 -8.05
CA ALA A 57 -2.77 -10.85 -7.23
C ALA A 57 -4.17 -11.35 -7.62
N CYS A 58 -4.46 -11.48 -8.92
CA CYS A 58 -5.74 -12.01 -9.38
C CYS A 58 -5.93 -13.48 -8.97
N ILE A 59 -4.89 -14.30 -9.14
CA ILE A 59 -4.91 -15.73 -8.78
C ILE A 59 -5.07 -15.88 -7.26
N HIS A 60 -4.30 -15.11 -6.49
CA HIS A 60 -4.34 -15.12 -5.04
C HIS A 60 -5.66 -14.55 -4.50
N GLY A 61 -6.23 -13.51 -5.11
CA GLY A 61 -7.54 -12.96 -4.75
C GLY A 61 -8.69 -13.94 -4.99
N ALA A 62 -8.61 -14.76 -6.05
CA ALA A 62 -9.58 -15.82 -6.32
C ALA A 62 -9.40 -17.06 -5.41
N SER A 63 -8.35 -17.12 -4.61
CA SER A 63 -8.01 -18.29 -3.80
C SER A 63 -9.05 -18.59 -2.72
N VAL A 64 -9.65 -17.58 -2.09
CA VAL A 64 -10.62 -17.76 -0.99
C VAL A 64 -11.91 -18.44 -1.47
N PRO A 65 -12.58 -18.01 -2.55
CA PRO A 65 -13.71 -18.75 -3.12
C PRO A 65 -13.37 -20.19 -3.51
N VAL A 66 -12.20 -20.39 -4.15
CA VAL A 66 -11.74 -21.72 -4.58
C VAL A 66 -11.52 -22.62 -3.37
N PHE A 67 -10.87 -22.11 -2.32
CA PHE A 67 -10.67 -22.82 -1.06
C PHE A 67 -11.99 -23.33 -0.47
N PHE A 68 -13.03 -22.48 -0.39
CA PHE A 68 -14.33 -22.89 0.14
C PHE A 68 -15.02 -23.97 -0.69
N ILE A 69 -14.89 -23.94 -2.02
CA ILE A 69 -15.44 -24.98 -2.90
C ILE A 69 -14.78 -26.34 -2.62
N TYR A 70 -13.44 -26.38 -2.53
CA TYR A 70 -12.72 -27.61 -2.19
C TYR A 70 -13.02 -28.07 -0.76
N PHE A 71 -13.16 -27.13 0.17
CA PHE A 71 -13.46 -27.42 1.57
C PHE A 71 -14.84 -28.06 1.73
N GLY A 72 -15.85 -27.55 1.04
CA GLY A 72 -17.18 -28.16 1.00
C GLY A 72 -17.15 -29.59 0.43
N LYS A 73 -16.40 -29.82 -0.65
CA LYS A 73 -16.23 -31.17 -1.23
C LYS A 73 -15.57 -32.13 -0.24
N MET A 74 -14.56 -31.67 0.49
CA MET A 74 -13.88 -32.48 1.50
C MET A 74 -14.82 -32.85 2.65
N ILE A 75 -15.57 -31.88 3.20
CA ILE A 75 -16.54 -32.15 4.28
C ILE A 75 -17.58 -33.18 3.83
N ASN A 76 -18.12 -33.05 2.61
CA ASN A 76 -19.10 -33.99 2.09
C ASN A 76 -18.55 -35.42 2.02
N ILE A 77 -17.29 -35.59 1.60
CA ILE A 77 -16.66 -36.91 1.48
C ILE A 77 -16.31 -37.48 2.85
N ILE A 78 -15.90 -36.66 3.80
CA ILE A 78 -15.69 -37.09 5.19
C ILE A 78 -17.01 -37.60 5.79
N GLY A 79 -18.12 -36.90 5.54
CA GLY A 79 -19.46 -37.36 5.93
C GLY A 79 -19.79 -38.74 5.32
N LEU A 80 -19.50 -38.94 4.03
CA LEU A 80 -19.69 -40.24 3.38
C LEU A 80 -18.72 -41.33 3.91
N ALA A 81 -17.50 -40.97 4.29
CA ALA A 81 -16.52 -41.89 4.85
C ALA A 81 -16.94 -42.40 6.24
N TYR A 82 -17.68 -41.59 7.02
CA TYR A 82 -18.29 -42.03 8.27
C TYR A 82 -19.35 -43.12 8.04
N LEU A 83 -20.16 -43.01 6.98
CA LEU A 83 -21.18 -44.01 6.64
C LEU A 83 -20.58 -45.25 5.93
N PHE A 84 -19.61 -45.07 5.04
CA PHE A 84 -19.02 -46.11 4.20
C PHE A 84 -17.47 -46.03 4.15
N PRO A 85 -16.78 -46.48 5.21
CA PRO A 85 -15.33 -46.24 5.38
C PRO A 85 -14.45 -46.96 4.35
N ARG A 86 -14.78 -48.21 3.97
CA ARG A 86 -13.93 -49.02 3.06
C ARG A 86 -13.92 -48.53 1.61
N GLN A 87 -14.96 -47.84 1.15
CA GLN A 87 -15.05 -47.34 -0.23
C GLN A 87 -14.56 -45.88 -0.37
N THR A 88 -14.48 -45.13 0.73
CA THR A 88 -14.31 -43.67 0.68
C THR A 88 -12.93 -43.20 1.13
N SER A 89 -12.14 -44.05 1.80
CA SER A 89 -10.79 -43.72 2.30
C SER A 89 -9.84 -43.20 1.20
N HIS A 90 -9.83 -43.87 0.03
CA HIS A 90 -9.02 -43.43 -1.12
C HIS A 90 -9.46 -42.06 -1.66
N ARG A 91 -10.76 -41.73 -1.57
CA ARG A 91 -11.27 -40.43 -2.01
C ARG A 91 -10.78 -39.33 -1.07
N VAL A 92 -10.87 -39.53 0.25
CA VAL A 92 -10.36 -38.56 1.23
C VAL A 92 -8.88 -38.24 1.00
N ALA A 93 -8.05 -39.27 0.78
CA ALA A 93 -6.63 -39.07 0.49
C ALA A 93 -6.38 -38.23 -0.77
N LYS A 94 -7.16 -38.45 -1.84
CA LYS A 94 -7.07 -37.68 -3.08
C LYS A 94 -7.40 -36.19 -2.88
N TYR A 95 -8.50 -35.89 -2.19
CA TYR A 95 -8.88 -34.49 -1.92
C TYR A 95 -7.90 -33.79 -0.96
N SER A 96 -7.31 -34.52 -0.02
CA SER A 96 -6.24 -33.98 0.83
C SER A 96 -4.99 -33.61 0.01
N LEU A 97 -4.64 -34.39 -1.02
CA LEU A 97 -3.55 -34.03 -1.94
C LEU A 97 -3.91 -32.82 -2.80
N ASP A 98 -5.15 -32.72 -3.27
CA ASP A 98 -5.63 -31.53 -4.01
C ASP A 98 -5.48 -30.25 -3.16
N PHE A 99 -5.75 -30.33 -1.86
CA PHE A 99 -5.52 -29.23 -0.91
C PHE A 99 -4.05 -28.85 -0.75
N LEU A 100 -3.15 -29.83 -0.80
CA LEU A 100 -1.71 -29.58 -0.74
C LEU A 100 -1.25 -28.84 -2.01
N TYR A 101 -1.68 -29.29 -3.20
CA TYR A 101 -1.36 -28.61 -4.45
C TYR A 101 -1.91 -27.18 -4.50
N LEU A 102 -3.14 -26.98 -4.02
CA LEU A 102 -3.77 -25.68 -3.95
C LEU A 102 -2.96 -24.73 -3.04
N SER A 103 -2.56 -25.19 -1.85
CA SER A 103 -1.75 -24.41 -0.90
C SER A 103 -0.40 -24.01 -1.49
N VAL A 104 0.27 -24.93 -2.19
CA VAL A 104 1.55 -24.64 -2.85
C VAL A 104 1.38 -23.59 -3.94
N ALA A 105 0.34 -23.72 -4.78
CA ALA A 105 0.05 -22.73 -5.82
C ALA A 105 -0.27 -21.34 -5.25
N MET A 106 -1.08 -21.27 -4.18
CA MET A 106 -1.39 -20.02 -3.49
C MET A 106 -0.14 -19.38 -2.89
N LEU A 107 0.75 -20.17 -2.28
CA LEU A 107 2.00 -19.69 -1.68
C LEU A 107 2.89 -19.03 -2.73
N PHE A 108 3.13 -19.70 -3.86
CA PHE A 108 3.93 -19.14 -4.94
C PHE A 108 3.28 -17.90 -5.56
N SER A 109 1.95 -17.91 -5.75
CA SER A 109 1.22 -16.76 -6.27
C SER A 109 1.34 -15.53 -5.37
N SER A 110 1.12 -15.72 -4.07
CA SER A 110 1.24 -14.67 -3.04
C SER A 110 2.67 -14.15 -2.93
N TRP A 111 3.66 -15.05 -2.97
CA TRP A 111 5.07 -14.66 -2.93
C TRP A 111 5.47 -13.80 -4.12
N ILE A 112 5.12 -14.22 -5.35
CA ILE A 112 5.45 -13.48 -6.58
C ILE A 112 4.76 -12.11 -6.59
N GLU A 113 3.48 -12.06 -6.23
CA GLU A 113 2.72 -10.81 -6.08
C GLU A 113 3.46 -9.82 -5.17
N VAL A 114 3.70 -10.21 -3.92
CA VAL A 114 4.32 -9.31 -2.92
C VAL A 114 5.75 -8.93 -3.32
N ALA A 115 6.55 -9.90 -3.79
CA ALA A 115 7.94 -9.65 -4.18
C ALA A 115 8.04 -8.66 -5.35
N CYS A 116 7.19 -8.79 -6.38
CA CYS A 116 7.20 -7.90 -7.54
C CYS A 116 6.79 -6.46 -7.16
N TRP A 117 5.77 -6.30 -6.32
CA TRP A 117 5.31 -4.98 -5.86
C TRP A 117 6.32 -4.31 -4.92
N MET A 118 6.89 -5.07 -3.98
CA MET A 118 7.92 -4.56 -3.06
C MET A 118 9.18 -4.14 -3.81
N HIS A 119 9.68 -4.98 -4.72
CA HIS A 119 10.87 -4.65 -5.51
C HIS A 119 10.64 -3.41 -6.39
N THR A 120 9.47 -3.28 -7.00
CA THR A 120 9.13 -2.11 -7.82
C THR A 120 9.07 -0.83 -6.98
N GLY A 121 8.46 -0.89 -5.79
CA GLY A 121 8.39 0.23 -4.84
C GLY A 121 9.79 0.70 -4.40
N GLU A 122 10.66 -0.24 -4.04
CA GLU A 122 12.05 0.06 -3.66
C GLU A 122 12.84 0.71 -4.79
N ARG A 123 12.73 0.18 -6.03
CA ARG A 123 13.42 0.74 -7.21
C ARG A 123 12.97 2.17 -7.50
N GLN A 124 11.66 2.44 -7.46
CA GLN A 124 11.14 3.78 -7.69
C GLN A 124 11.57 4.77 -6.58
N ALA A 125 11.52 4.35 -5.32
CA ALA A 125 11.99 5.17 -4.20
C ALA A 125 13.50 5.48 -4.31
N ALA A 126 14.32 4.51 -4.71
CA ALA A 126 15.75 4.71 -4.93
C ALA A 126 16.03 5.75 -6.03
N LYS A 127 15.29 5.70 -7.15
CA LYS A 127 15.39 6.72 -8.21
C LYS A 127 14.98 8.11 -7.73
N MET A 128 13.90 8.21 -6.95
CA MET A 128 13.46 9.48 -6.36
C MET A 128 14.54 10.07 -5.44
N ARG A 129 15.12 9.25 -4.55
CA ARG A 129 16.23 9.66 -3.66
C ARG A 129 17.46 10.12 -4.44
N MET A 130 17.81 9.42 -5.52
CA MET A 130 18.95 9.78 -6.36
C MET A 130 18.72 11.09 -7.13
N ALA A 131 17.54 11.29 -7.71
CA ALA A 131 17.18 12.54 -8.39
C ALA A 131 17.14 13.73 -7.42
N TYR A 132 16.63 13.50 -6.21
CA TYR A 132 16.61 14.47 -5.13
C TYR A 132 18.03 14.88 -4.68
N LEU A 133 18.88 13.91 -4.34
CA LEU A 133 20.27 14.15 -3.93
C LEU A 133 21.06 14.89 -5.00
N LYS A 134 20.90 14.51 -6.27
CA LYS A 134 21.54 15.19 -7.40
C LYS A 134 21.13 16.67 -7.49
N SER A 135 19.85 16.96 -7.27
CA SER A 135 19.34 18.33 -7.28
C SER A 135 19.88 19.14 -6.10
N MET A 136 19.95 18.54 -4.90
CA MET A 136 20.50 19.16 -3.70
C MET A 136 21.99 19.52 -3.85
N LEU A 137 22.80 18.60 -4.39
CA LEU A 137 24.23 18.82 -4.62
C LEU A 137 24.52 19.89 -5.69
N SER A 138 23.51 20.25 -6.50
CA SER A 138 23.63 21.26 -7.55
C SER A 138 23.15 22.66 -7.11
N GLN A 139 22.71 22.82 -5.86
CA GLN A 139 22.27 24.10 -5.32
C GLN A 139 23.45 24.96 -4.82
N ASP A 140 23.31 26.29 -4.95
CA ASP A 140 24.33 27.26 -4.54
C ASP A 140 24.57 27.26 -3.01
N ILE A 141 25.82 27.52 -2.61
CA ILE A 141 26.28 27.53 -1.20
C ILE A 141 25.46 28.48 -0.30
N SER A 142 24.84 29.51 -0.88
CA SER A 142 23.96 30.46 -0.20
C SER A 142 22.71 29.82 0.43
N LEU A 143 22.25 28.66 -0.05
CA LEU A 143 21.09 27.95 0.50
C LEU A 143 21.46 27.07 1.70
N PHE A 144 22.73 26.67 1.80
CA PHE A 144 23.23 25.83 2.88
C PHE A 144 23.44 26.65 4.16
N ASP A 145 23.91 27.90 4.04
CA ASP A 145 24.20 28.82 5.17
C ASP A 145 22.96 29.23 6.01
N THR A 146 21.76 28.84 5.58
CA THR A 146 20.50 28.96 6.37
C THR A 146 20.24 27.63 7.11
N GLU A 147 21.19 27.24 7.96
CA GLU A 147 21.46 25.88 8.47
C GLU A 147 20.30 25.16 9.19
N THR A 148 19.33 25.88 9.78
CA THR A 148 18.23 25.23 10.53
C THR A 148 17.08 24.75 9.63
N SER A 149 16.80 25.44 8.52
CA SER A 149 15.66 25.08 7.65
C SER A 149 16.00 23.99 6.65
N THR A 150 17.26 23.89 6.22
CA THR A 150 17.67 22.98 5.14
C THR A 150 17.66 21.52 5.58
N ALA A 151 18.13 21.22 6.80
CA ALA A 151 18.10 19.86 7.37
C ALA A 151 16.66 19.33 7.58
N GLU A 152 15.75 20.20 8.01
CA GLU A 152 14.33 19.86 8.18
C GLU A 152 13.67 19.54 6.83
N VAL A 153 13.95 20.34 5.80
CA VAL A 153 13.43 20.11 4.44
C VAL A 153 13.93 18.78 3.85
N ILE A 154 15.21 18.46 4.02
CA ILE A 154 15.79 17.20 3.54
C ILE A 154 15.13 15.98 4.20
N THR A 155 14.95 16.07 5.52
CA THR A 155 14.30 15.01 6.30
C THR A 155 12.85 14.85 5.88
N SER A 156 12.13 15.96 5.70
CA SER A 156 10.74 15.97 5.23
C SER A 156 10.57 15.28 3.87
N ILE A 157 11.41 15.63 2.87
CA ILE A 157 11.36 15.02 1.54
C ILE A 157 11.67 13.52 1.60
N THR A 158 12.64 13.12 2.43
CA THR A 158 12.98 11.71 2.60
C THR A 158 11.83 10.92 3.22
N CYS A 159 11.15 11.50 4.22
CA CYS A 159 9.93 10.93 4.80
C CYS A 159 8.80 10.82 3.77
N ASP A 160 8.59 11.85 2.95
CA ASP A 160 7.57 11.81 1.88
C ASP A 160 7.85 10.71 0.86
N ILE A 161 9.12 10.49 0.49
CA ILE A 161 9.52 9.39 -0.40
C ILE A 161 9.25 8.02 0.24
N LEU A 162 9.45 7.87 1.56
CA LEU A 162 9.13 6.63 2.28
C LEU A 162 7.62 6.37 2.27
N VAL A 163 6.80 7.39 2.51
CA VAL A 163 5.33 7.26 2.43
C VAL A 163 4.88 6.85 1.02
N VAL A 164 5.52 7.40 -0.02
CA VAL A 164 5.27 7.00 -1.42
C VAL A 164 5.72 5.55 -1.67
N GLN A 165 6.88 5.16 -1.16
CA GLN A 165 7.40 3.78 -1.25
C GLN A 165 6.40 2.81 -0.64
N ASP A 166 5.97 3.05 0.60
CA ASP A 166 5.01 2.21 1.31
C ASP A 166 3.67 2.15 0.57
N ALA A 167 3.21 3.28 0.02
CA ALA A 167 2.00 3.30 -0.79
C ALA A 167 2.13 2.41 -2.04
N LEU A 168 3.26 2.47 -2.75
CA LEU A 168 3.54 1.65 -3.94
C LEU A 168 3.71 0.17 -3.62
N SER A 169 4.41 -0.17 -2.53
CA SER A 169 4.73 -1.55 -2.16
C SER A 169 3.59 -2.26 -1.44
N GLU A 170 2.79 -1.55 -0.64
CA GLU A 170 1.78 -2.15 0.24
C GLU A 170 0.33 -1.85 -0.17
N LYS A 171 0.03 -0.64 -0.63
CA LYS A 171 -1.37 -0.24 -0.88
C LYS A 171 -1.82 -0.45 -2.31
N VAL A 172 -0.90 -0.36 -3.27
CA VAL A 172 -1.25 -0.56 -4.69
C VAL A 172 -1.53 -2.03 -5.00
N PHE A 173 -0.80 -3.00 -4.44
CA PHE A 173 -1.07 -4.41 -4.78
C PHE A 173 -2.51 -4.84 -4.44
N ILE A 174 -3.05 -4.35 -3.31
CA ILE A 174 -4.45 -4.62 -2.89
C ILE A 174 -5.47 -4.07 -3.89
N SER A 175 -5.15 -2.95 -4.55
CA SER A 175 -6.05 -2.23 -5.46
C SER A 175 -5.74 -2.42 -6.95
N ALA A 176 -4.63 -3.07 -7.28
CA ALA A 176 -4.16 -3.31 -8.65
C ALA A 176 -5.16 -4.06 -9.55
N PRO A 177 -5.91 -5.08 -9.07
CA PRO A 177 -6.89 -5.77 -9.91
C PRO A 177 -8.00 -4.85 -10.44
N ILE A 178 -8.31 -3.78 -9.71
CA ILE A 178 -9.33 -2.79 -10.06
C ILE A 178 -8.78 -1.74 -11.03
N PHE A 179 -7.48 -1.43 -10.96
CA PHE A 179 -6.87 -0.37 -11.77
C PHE A 179 -6.49 -0.82 -13.19
N LEU A 180 -6.40 -2.14 -13.42
CA LEU A 180 -6.02 -2.75 -14.69
C LEU A 180 -7.22 -3.29 -15.50
N VAL A 181 -8.43 -3.22 -14.94
CA VAL A 181 -9.68 -3.49 -15.68
C VAL A 181 -10.31 -2.13 -16.01
N PRO A 182 -10.45 -1.77 -17.29
CA PRO A 182 -10.95 -0.46 -17.72
C PRO A 182 -12.42 -0.22 -17.36
#